data_AF-A0A142W1C9-F1
#
_entry.id   AF-A0A142W1C9-F1
#
_cell.length_a   1.000
_cell.length_b   1.000
_cell.length_c   1.000
_cell.angle_alpha   90.00
_cell.angle_beta   90.00
_cell.angle_gamma   90.00
#
_symmetry.space_group_name_H-M   'P 1'
#
loop_
_entity.id
_entity.type
_entity.pdbx_description
1 polymer ?
#
loop_
_entity_poly.entity_id
_entity_poly.type
_entity_poly.pdbx_seq_one_letter_code
_entity_poly.pdbx_strand_id
1 'polypeptide(L)'
;MSQILSRRALRIAALAGAFAASCTATAAPSPASATPISVLTYNIHGLPWPLAWGRSDDFGQIAARLRAMRQAGIQPHIVVLQEAFTRSAQRIGAESGYRYVVDGPAAADRSSLPATDAGRRFAASASWFKGERSGKLLGSGLQLLSDYPILAVRRAPFPAYACAGYDCLANKGILMALVAVPGAATPVVVTTAHFNSRGASGGFG
;
A
#
# COMPACT_ATOMS: atom_id res chain seq x y z
N MET A 1 3.57 99.89 -36.98
CA MET A 1 4.41 98.77 -37.44
C MET A 1 4.18 97.59 -36.50
N SER A 2 3.19 96.75 -36.83
CA SER A 2 3.35 95.37 -37.36
C SER A 2 3.56 94.33 -36.25
N GLN A 3 2.46 93.71 -35.78
CA GLN A 3 1.99 92.34 -36.12
C GLN A 3 2.84 91.25 -35.43
N ILE A 4 2.42 90.73 -34.26
CA ILE A 4 1.42 89.66 -34.00
C ILE A 4 1.93 88.25 -34.35
N LEU A 5 2.10 87.47 -33.27
CA LEU A 5 1.95 86.02 -33.05
C LEU A 5 1.81 85.08 -34.26
N SER A 6 2.50 83.94 -34.21
CA SER A 6 1.83 82.64 -34.06
C SER A 6 2.83 81.49 -33.85
N ARG A 7 2.88 80.95 -32.63
CA ARG A 7 3.46 79.63 -32.37
C ARG A 7 2.35 78.60 -32.64
N ARG A 8 2.41 77.89 -33.76
CA ARG A 8 1.52 76.75 -34.03
C ARG A 8 1.95 75.57 -33.15
N ALA A 9 1.15 75.26 -32.14
CA ALA A 9 1.25 74.03 -31.37
C ALA A 9 0.71 72.87 -32.23
N LEU A 10 1.56 71.88 -32.50
CA LEU A 10 1.16 70.64 -33.17
C LEU A 10 0.52 69.70 -32.14
N ARG A 11 -0.78 69.47 -32.23
CA ARG A 11 -1.51 68.49 -31.41
C ARG A 11 -1.35 67.11 -32.05
N ILE A 12 -0.59 66.22 -31.40
CA ILE A 12 -0.57 64.79 -31.73
C ILE A 12 -1.70 64.14 -30.93
N ALA A 13 -2.76 63.71 -31.61
CA ALA A 13 -3.81 62.89 -31.02
C ALA A 13 -3.35 61.42 -31.03
N ALA A 14 -3.11 60.84 -29.85
CA ALA A 14 -2.85 59.41 -29.71
C ALA A 14 -4.18 58.66 -29.73
N LEU A 15 -4.42 57.89 -30.79
CA LEU A 15 -5.50 56.89 -30.85
C LEU A 15 -5.02 55.63 -30.12
N ALA A 16 -5.40 55.48 -28.85
CA ALA A 16 -5.24 54.23 -28.12
C ALA A 16 -6.43 53.31 -28.43
N GLY A 17 -6.28 52.44 -29.42
CA GLY A 17 -7.21 51.33 -29.66
C GLY A 17 -6.93 50.19 -28.69
N ALA A 18 -7.79 49.98 -27.72
CA ALA A 18 -7.71 48.82 -26.83
C ALA A 18 -8.27 47.57 -27.54
N PHE A 19 -7.37 46.70 -28.02
CA PHE A 19 -7.75 45.33 -28.38
C PHE A 19 -7.86 44.50 -27.10
N ALA A 20 -9.08 44.33 -26.60
CA ALA A 20 -9.37 43.34 -25.57
C ALA A 20 -9.38 41.95 -26.22
N ALA A 21 -8.26 41.22 -26.10
CA ALA A 21 -8.21 39.81 -26.42
C ALA A 21 -9.03 39.05 -25.37
N SER A 22 -10.25 38.66 -25.72
CA SER A 22 -11.06 37.77 -24.90
C SER A 22 -10.46 36.37 -24.94
N CYS A 23 -9.59 36.04 -23.99
CA CYS A 23 -9.23 34.65 -23.70
C CYS A 23 -10.45 33.94 -23.11
N THR A 24 -11.21 33.24 -23.94
CA THR A 24 -12.16 32.23 -23.46
C THR A 24 -11.36 31.08 -22.86
N ALA A 25 -11.17 31.12 -21.54
CA ALA A 25 -10.65 29.97 -20.81
C ALA A 25 -11.62 28.80 -21.01
N THR A 26 -11.22 27.81 -21.81
CA THR A 26 -11.95 26.55 -21.90
C THR A 26 -11.93 25.93 -20.52
N ALA A 27 -13.10 25.78 -19.89
CA ALA A 27 -13.21 25.11 -18.61
C ALA A 27 -12.61 23.70 -18.77
N ALA A 28 -11.65 23.35 -17.91
CA ALA A 28 -11.14 21.99 -17.85
C ALA A 28 -12.32 21.04 -17.65
N PRO A 29 -12.36 19.88 -18.34
CA PRO A 29 -13.40 18.89 -18.10
C PRO A 29 -13.49 18.62 -16.61
N SER A 30 -14.69 18.70 -16.04
CA SER A 30 -14.91 18.33 -14.63
C SER A 30 -14.30 16.95 -14.41
N PRO A 31 -13.50 16.75 -13.34
CA PRO A 31 -12.94 15.44 -13.08
C PRO A 31 -14.11 14.45 -13.05
N ALA A 32 -14.06 13.44 -13.92
CA ALA A 32 -15.04 12.37 -13.91
C ALA A 32 -15.18 11.89 -12.46
N SER A 33 -16.40 11.80 -11.95
CA SER A 33 -16.65 11.41 -10.57
C SER A 33 -15.94 10.08 -10.31
N ALA A 34 -14.86 10.11 -9.52
CA ALA A 34 -14.05 8.94 -9.26
C ALA A 34 -14.94 7.88 -8.63
N THR A 35 -15.02 6.70 -9.25
CA THR A 35 -15.74 5.57 -8.64
C THR A 35 -15.06 5.23 -7.32
N PRO A 36 -15.80 5.15 -6.20
CA PRO A 36 -15.19 4.86 -4.90
C PRO A 36 -14.55 3.47 -4.91
N ILE A 37 -13.32 3.38 -4.40
CA ILE A 37 -12.62 2.12 -4.23
C ILE A 37 -12.99 1.55 -2.86
N SER A 38 -13.55 0.35 -2.82
CA SER A 38 -13.73 -0.41 -1.58
C SER A 38 -12.48 -1.23 -1.25
N VAL A 39 -11.95 -1.06 -0.03
CA VAL A 39 -10.75 -1.74 0.46
C VAL A 39 -11.06 -2.41 1.80
N LEU A 40 -10.69 -3.69 1.93
CA LEU A 40 -10.76 -4.44 3.19
C LEU A 40 -9.35 -4.71 3.70
N THR A 41 -9.07 -4.40 4.96
CA THR A 41 -7.89 -4.90 5.68
C THR A 41 -8.35 -5.86 6.76
N TYR A 42 -7.75 -7.03 6.84
CA TYR A 42 -8.15 -8.05 7.81
C TYR A 42 -6.97 -8.91 8.27
N ASN A 43 -6.70 -8.87 9.57
CA ASN A 43 -5.81 -9.82 10.21
C ASN A 43 -6.59 -11.14 10.42
N ILE A 44 -6.19 -12.18 9.69
CA ILE A 44 -6.89 -13.46 9.66
C ILE A 44 -6.29 -14.48 10.63
N HIS A 45 -5.44 -14.09 11.58
CA HIS A 45 -4.90 -14.97 12.62
C HIS A 45 -4.50 -16.37 12.10
N GLY A 46 -3.70 -16.41 11.03
CA GLY A 46 -3.41 -17.62 10.26
C GLY A 46 -2.15 -18.34 10.70
N LEU A 47 -1.96 -18.48 12.02
CA LEU A 47 -0.82 -19.15 12.63
C LEU A 47 -0.78 -20.66 12.28
N PRO A 48 0.42 -21.24 12.12
CA PRO A 48 0.56 -22.68 11.88
C PRO A 48 0.34 -23.50 13.16
N TRP A 49 0.07 -24.80 12.99
CA TRP A 49 0.14 -25.76 14.10
C TRP A 49 1.56 -25.76 14.70
N PRO A 50 1.72 -25.86 16.04
CA PRO A 50 0.70 -26.13 17.06
C PRO A 50 0.03 -24.88 17.67
N LEU A 51 0.34 -23.66 17.19
CA LEU A 51 -0.17 -22.41 17.77
C LEU A 51 -1.67 -22.22 17.53
N ALA A 52 -2.21 -22.77 16.44
CA ALA A 52 -3.63 -22.75 16.14
C ALA A 52 -4.07 -24.08 15.49
N TRP A 53 -5.33 -24.46 15.73
CA TRP A 53 -5.97 -25.68 15.24
C TRP A 53 -7.24 -25.31 14.44
N GLY A 54 -7.64 -26.12 13.46
CA GLY A 54 -8.89 -25.92 12.70
C GLY A 54 -8.93 -24.72 11.73
N ARG A 55 -7.87 -23.91 11.63
CA ARG A 55 -7.87 -22.67 10.85
C ARG A 55 -8.14 -22.83 9.35
N SER A 56 -7.85 -24.00 8.78
CA SER A 56 -8.11 -24.26 7.35
C SER A 56 -9.59 -24.12 7.00
N ASP A 57 -10.50 -24.56 7.87
CA ASP A 57 -11.95 -24.44 7.64
C ASP A 57 -12.39 -22.97 7.73
N ASP A 58 -11.81 -22.21 8.66
CA ASP A 58 -12.05 -20.76 8.78
C ASP A 58 -11.61 -20.01 7.52
N PHE A 59 -10.45 -20.35 6.94
CA PHE A 59 -10.00 -19.76 5.68
C PHE A 59 -10.96 -20.08 4.52
N GLY A 60 -11.50 -21.31 4.49
CA GLY A 60 -12.55 -21.70 3.55
C GLY A 60 -13.81 -20.85 3.71
N GLN A 61 -14.23 -20.58 4.95
CA GLN A 61 -15.37 -19.70 5.24
C GLN A 61 -15.11 -18.24 4.82
N ILE A 62 -13.90 -17.72 5.07
CA ILE A 62 -13.50 -16.39 4.60
C ILE A 62 -13.58 -16.31 3.07
N ALA A 63 -13.00 -17.30 2.36
CA ALA A 63 -13.04 -17.35 0.91
C ALA A 63 -14.48 -17.45 0.37
N ALA A 64 -15.33 -18.27 0.99
CA ALA A 64 -16.73 -18.39 0.64
C ALA A 64 -17.50 -17.08 0.86
N ARG A 65 -17.24 -16.37 1.97
CA ARG A 65 -17.87 -15.08 2.25
C ARG A 65 -17.49 -14.02 1.22
N LEU A 66 -16.21 -13.91 0.86
CA LEU A 66 -15.74 -12.99 -0.18
C LEU A 66 -16.36 -13.33 -1.55
N ARG A 67 -16.49 -14.62 -1.88
CA ARG A 67 -17.15 -15.08 -3.10
C ARG A 67 -18.63 -14.72 -3.13
N ALA A 68 -19.35 -14.87 -2.01
CA ALA A 68 -20.75 -14.48 -1.90
C ALA A 68 -20.93 -12.96 -2.07
N MET A 69 -20.04 -12.15 -1.49
CA MET A 69 -20.03 -10.70 -1.71
C MET A 69 -19.81 -10.36 -3.20
N ARG A 70 -18.95 -11.11 -3.89
CA ARG A 70 -18.71 -10.95 -5.33
C ARG A 70 -19.93 -11.28 -6.17
N GLN A 71 -20.62 -12.37 -5.86
CA GLN A 71 -21.87 -12.74 -6.54
C GLN A 71 -22.97 -11.68 -6.36
N ALA A 72 -22.97 -10.99 -5.22
CA ALA A 72 -23.87 -9.88 -4.93
C ALA A 72 -23.40 -8.51 -5.46
N GLY A 73 -22.21 -8.42 -6.06
CA GLY A 73 -21.65 -7.16 -6.59
C GLY A 73 -21.23 -6.14 -5.52
N ILE A 74 -20.94 -6.61 -4.30
CA ILE A 74 -20.59 -5.76 -3.14
C ILE A 74 -19.21 -6.12 -2.54
N GLN A 75 -18.40 -6.89 -3.26
CA GLN A 75 -17.08 -7.27 -2.80
C GLN A 75 -16.15 -6.07 -2.66
N PRO A 76 -15.21 -6.08 -1.70
CA PRO A 76 -14.09 -5.15 -1.73
C PRO A 76 -13.26 -5.38 -3.00
N HIS A 77 -12.89 -4.30 -3.69
CA HIS A 77 -12.07 -4.38 -4.91
C HIS A 77 -10.63 -4.77 -4.59
N ILE A 78 -10.16 -4.41 -3.39
CA ILE A 78 -8.83 -4.71 -2.88
C ILE A 78 -8.96 -5.26 -1.47
N VAL A 79 -8.30 -6.39 -1.19
CA VAL A 79 -8.23 -6.99 0.14
C VAL A 79 -6.78 -7.10 0.56
N VAL A 80 -6.52 -6.77 1.81
CA VAL A 80 -5.22 -6.87 2.45
C VAL A 80 -5.38 -7.81 3.64
N LEU A 81 -4.66 -8.93 3.61
CA LEU A 81 -4.65 -9.91 4.69
C LEU A 81 -3.36 -9.80 5.48
N GLN A 82 -3.47 -9.80 6.81
CA GLN A 82 -2.35 -10.00 7.74
C GLN A 82 -2.45 -11.38 8.42
N GLU A 83 -1.31 -11.90 8.86
CA GLU A 83 -1.17 -13.25 9.42
C GLU A 83 -1.57 -14.40 8.47
N ALA A 84 -1.52 -14.19 7.15
CA ALA A 84 -1.66 -15.24 6.14
C ALA A 84 -0.38 -16.10 6.02
N PHE A 85 0.04 -16.76 7.11
CA PHE A 85 1.32 -17.47 7.17
C PHE A 85 1.29 -18.86 6.51
N THR A 86 0.13 -19.50 6.47
CA THR A 86 -0.03 -20.87 5.97
C THR A 86 -0.40 -20.90 4.49
N ARG A 87 -0.08 -22.00 3.80
CA ARG A 87 -0.51 -22.19 2.40
C ARG A 87 -2.02 -22.18 2.24
N SER A 88 -2.77 -22.68 3.22
CA SER A 88 -4.23 -22.65 3.20
C SER A 88 -4.75 -21.22 3.29
N ALA A 89 -4.19 -20.39 4.18
CA ALA A 89 -4.49 -18.96 4.24
C ALA A 89 -4.16 -18.24 2.92
N GLN A 90 -3.01 -18.53 2.33
CA GLN A 90 -2.58 -17.92 1.07
C GLN A 90 -3.47 -18.27 -0.13
N ARG A 91 -4.32 -19.30 -0.03
CA ARG A 91 -5.27 -19.68 -1.07
C ARG A 91 -6.58 -18.87 -1.03
N ILE A 92 -6.87 -18.13 0.04
CA ILE A 92 -8.11 -17.33 0.18
C ILE A 92 -8.34 -16.45 -1.04
N GLY A 93 -7.29 -15.78 -1.55
CA GLY A 93 -7.38 -14.90 -2.72
C GLY A 93 -7.86 -15.62 -3.98
N ALA A 94 -7.18 -16.71 -4.34
CA ALA A 94 -7.52 -17.49 -5.51
C ALA A 94 -8.91 -18.14 -5.38
N GLU A 95 -9.25 -18.66 -4.20
CA GLU A 95 -10.54 -19.31 -3.95
C GLU A 95 -11.72 -18.34 -3.94
N SER A 96 -11.52 -17.10 -3.49
CA SER A 96 -12.56 -16.05 -3.53
C SER A 96 -12.70 -15.38 -4.90
N GLY A 97 -11.82 -15.71 -5.85
CA GLY A 97 -11.90 -15.27 -7.24
C GLY A 97 -11.24 -13.92 -7.53
N TYR A 98 -10.28 -13.46 -6.70
CA TYR A 98 -9.47 -12.30 -7.05
C TYR A 98 -8.50 -12.64 -8.18
N ARG A 99 -8.38 -11.72 -9.14
CA ARG A 99 -7.55 -11.91 -10.33
C ARG A 99 -6.06 -11.76 -10.05
N TYR A 100 -5.70 -10.87 -9.13
CA TYR A 100 -4.32 -10.59 -8.77
C TYR A 100 -4.10 -10.89 -7.29
N VAL A 101 -3.13 -11.75 -7.01
CA VAL A 101 -2.76 -12.18 -5.65
C VAL A 101 -1.26 -11.99 -5.49
N VAL A 102 -0.86 -11.29 -4.42
CA VAL A 102 0.54 -10.95 -4.16
C VAL A 102 0.85 -11.19 -2.69
N ASP A 103 1.81 -12.08 -2.44
CA ASP A 103 2.33 -12.29 -1.10
C ASP A 103 3.41 -11.24 -0.75
N GLY A 104 3.52 -10.94 0.54
CA GLY A 104 4.58 -10.09 1.08
C GLY A 104 5.94 -10.79 1.14
N PRO A 105 6.89 -10.27 1.96
CA PRO A 105 8.19 -10.89 2.12
C PRO A 105 8.12 -12.39 2.46
N ALA A 106 8.85 -13.21 1.71
CA ALA A 106 9.03 -14.63 1.98
C ALA A 106 10.02 -14.86 3.14
N ALA A 107 10.05 -16.06 3.70
CA ALA A 107 10.98 -16.38 4.80
C ALA A 107 12.46 -16.16 4.42
N ALA A 108 12.83 -16.39 3.16
CA ALA A 108 14.19 -16.24 2.66
C ALA A 108 14.58 -14.78 2.32
N ASP A 109 13.61 -13.87 2.19
CA ASP A 109 13.86 -12.48 1.79
C ASP A 109 14.67 -11.75 2.86
N ARG A 110 15.61 -10.90 2.42
CA ARG A 110 16.48 -10.14 3.32
C ARG A 110 16.19 -8.65 3.20
N SER A 111 16.30 -7.94 4.32
CA SER A 111 16.23 -6.49 4.31
C SER A 111 17.47 -5.94 3.62
N SER A 112 17.29 -4.95 2.74
CA SER A 112 18.38 -4.21 2.12
C SER A 112 18.93 -3.09 3.03
N LEU A 113 18.33 -2.89 4.21
CA LEU A 113 18.80 -1.89 5.17
C LEU A 113 20.07 -2.39 5.88
N PRO A 114 21.13 -1.58 5.94
CA PRO A 114 22.37 -1.96 6.60
C PRO A 114 22.16 -2.15 8.11
N ALA A 115 22.87 -3.12 8.69
CA ALA A 115 22.81 -3.38 10.11
C ALA A 115 23.44 -2.24 10.92
N THR A 116 22.64 -1.61 11.77
CA THR A 116 23.13 -0.60 12.73
C THR A 116 23.92 -1.25 13.86
N ASP A 117 24.74 -0.47 14.58
CA ASP A 117 25.49 -0.95 15.75
C ASP A 117 24.58 -1.54 16.82
N ALA A 118 23.43 -0.90 17.07
CA ALA A 118 22.39 -1.43 17.94
C ALA A 118 21.82 -2.75 17.41
N GLY A 119 21.61 -2.86 16.08
CA GLY A 119 21.15 -4.08 15.44
C GLY A 119 22.15 -5.25 15.56
N ARG A 120 23.46 -4.98 15.48
CA ARG A 120 24.50 -5.99 15.70
C ARG A 120 24.56 -6.46 17.15
N ARG A 121 24.39 -5.55 18.11
CA ARG A 121 24.31 -5.90 19.54
C ARG A 121 23.07 -6.74 19.85
N PHE A 122 21.91 -6.38 19.29
CA PHE A 122 20.68 -7.18 19.43
C PHE A 122 20.85 -8.58 18.86
N ALA A 123 21.43 -8.74 17.67
CA ALA A 123 21.70 -10.05 17.08
C ALA A 123 22.65 -10.89 17.97
N ALA A 124 23.61 -10.25 18.63
CA ALA A 124 24.52 -10.92 19.57
C ALA A 124 23.83 -11.33 20.88
N SER A 125 22.87 -10.54 21.37
CA SER A 125 22.08 -10.83 22.59
C SER A 125 20.81 -11.64 22.35
N ALA A 126 20.50 -11.97 21.09
CA ALA A 126 19.28 -12.67 20.68
C ALA A 126 19.10 -14.00 21.44
N SER A 127 17.92 -14.21 21.98
CA SER A 127 17.55 -15.41 22.74
C SER A 127 17.11 -16.56 21.83
N TRP A 128 17.73 -17.72 22.01
CA TRP A 128 17.34 -18.95 21.29
C TRP A 128 15.94 -19.42 21.71
N PHE A 129 15.62 -19.37 22.99
CA PHE A 129 14.31 -19.78 23.53
C PHE A 129 13.13 -18.91 23.05
N LYS A 130 13.42 -17.73 22.49
CA LYS A 130 12.42 -16.79 21.94
C LYS A 130 12.37 -16.83 20.41
N GLY A 131 13.18 -17.66 19.77
CA GLY A 131 13.26 -17.77 18.30
C GLY A 131 14.13 -16.70 17.63
N GLU A 132 14.83 -15.88 18.40
CA GLU A 132 15.59 -14.71 17.92
C GLU A 132 16.91 -15.11 17.24
N ARG A 133 17.38 -16.34 17.47
CA ARG A 133 18.54 -16.95 16.77
C ARG A 133 18.15 -18.02 15.75
N SER A 134 16.87 -18.36 15.61
CA SER A 134 16.42 -19.51 14.80
C SER A 134 16.26 -19.19 13.31
N GLY A 135 16.38 -17.92 12.92
CA GLY A 135 16.09 -17.47 11.56
C GLY A 135 14.59 -17.36 11.29
N LYS A 136 14.23 -16.86 10.10
CA LYS A 136 12.84 -16.71 9.67
C LYS A 136 12.33 -18.06 9.15
N LEU A 137 11.29 -18.59 9.80
CA LEU A 137 10.60 -19.83 9.40
C LEU A 137 9.35 -19.55 8.56
N LEU A 138 8.76 -18.37 8.76
CA LEU A 138 7.54 -17.94 8.08
C LEU A 138 7.81 -16.66 7.28
N GLY A 139 7.03 -16.45 6.22
CA GLY A 139 6.96 -15.16 5.53
C GLY A 139 6.34 -14.08 6.42
N SER A 140 6.08 -12.90 5.86
CA SER A 140 5.49 -11.77 6.57
C SER A 140 4.04 -12.00 7.00
N GLY A 141 3.36 -13.00 6.42
CA GLY A 141 1.91 -13.18 6.57
C GLY A 141 1.09 -12.07 5.92
N LEU A 142 1.71 -11.23 5.07
CA LEU A 142 0.99 -10.25 4.27
C LEU A 142 0.55 -10.87 2.95
N GLN A 143 -0.68 -10.63 2.55
CA GLN A 143 -1.17 -10.92 1.21
C GLN A 143 -2.06 -9.77 0.73
N LEU A 144 -1.90 -9.36 -0.52
CA LEU A 144 -2.73 -8.36 -1.20
C LEU A 144 -3.48 -9.02 -2.36
N LEU A 145 -4.79 -8.81 -2.39
CA LEU A 145 -5.73 -9.32 -3.37
C LEU A 145 -6.33 -8.14 -4.13
N SER A 146 -6.44 -8.23 -5.45
CA SER A 146 -7.04 -7.16 -6.25
C SER A 146 -7.84 -7.69 -7.43
N ASP A 147 -8.97 -7.03 -7.70
CA ASP A 147 -9.71 -7.14 -8.96
C ASP A 147 -9.01 -6.37 -10.09
N TYR A 148 -8.20 -5.37 -9.74
CA TYR A 148 -7.54 -4.47 -10.67
C TYR A 148 -6.10 -4.89 -10.94
N PRO A 149 -5.55 -4.60 -12.14
CA PRO A 149 -4.17 -4.96 -12.47
C PRO A 149 -3.15 -4.40 -11.49
N ILE A 150 -2.26 -5.28 -11.01
CA ILE A 150 -1.09 -4.89 -10.23
C ILE A 150 0.08 -4.70 -11.21
N LEU A 151 0.51 -3.45 -11.35
CA LEU A 151 1.55 -3.03 -12.29
C LEU A 151 2.96 -3.22 -11.72
N ALA A 152 3.12 -3.06 -10.41
CA ALA A 152 4.39 -3.21 -9.73
C ALA A 152 4.18 -3.65 -8.28
N VAL A 153 5.17 -4.38 -7.76
CA VAL A 153 5.20 -4.83 -6.36
C VAL A 153 6.53 -4.43 -5.74
N ARG A 154 6.49 -4.01 -4.48
CA ARG A 154 7.65 -3.86 -3.60
C ARG A 154 7.42 -4.61 -2.30
N ARG A 155 8.41 -5.41 -1.93
CA ARG A 155 8.46 -6.17 -0.67
C ARG A 155 9.65 -5.64 0.11
N ALA A 156 9.41 -5.24 1.35
CA ALA A 156 10.45 -4.72 2.23
C ALA A 156 10.36 -5.44 3.58
N PRO A 157 11.09 -6.55 3.78
CA PRO A 157 11.22 -7.15 5.10
C PRO A 157 11.91 -6.17 6.06
N PHE A 158 11.43 -6.12 7.29
CA PHE A 158 12.12 -5.39 8.34
C PHE A 158 13.48 -6.03 8.61
N PRO A 159 14.47 -5.25 9.07
CA PRO A 159 15.78 -5.79 9.40
C PRO A 159 15.68 -6.94 10.41
N ALA A 160 16.57 -7.92 10.31
CA ALA A 160 16.54 -9.10 11.19
C ALA A 160 16.66 -8.74 12.68
N TYR A 161 17.25 -7.59 12.99
CA TYR A 161 17.40 -7.06 14.35
C TYR A 161 16.20 -6.23 14.83
N ALA A 162 15.21 -5.98 13.99
CA ALA A 162 14.00 -5.22 14.29
C ALA A 162 12.81 -6.15 14.57
N CYS A 163 13.03 -7.21 15.34
CA CYS A 163 12.01 -8.15 15.79
C CYS A 163 12.12 -8.33 17.30
N ALA A 164 11.07 -8.88 17.93
CA ALA A 164 11.09 -9.21 19.35
C ALA A 164 10.33 -10.51 19.57
N GLY A 165 10.88 -11.42 20.37
CA GLY A 165 10.18 -12.64 20.75
C GLY A 165 9.81 -13.51 19.54
N TYR A 166 8.63 -14.15 19.59
CA TYR A 166 8.17 -15.06 18.54
C TYR A 166 7.99 -14.40 17.16
N ASP A 167 7.83 -13.07 17.10
CA ASP A 167 7.80 -12.36 15.82
C ASP A 167 9.14 -12.45 15.06
N CYS A 168 10.23 -12.80 15.75
CA CYS A 168 11.49 -13.10 15.10
C CYS A 168 11.42 -14.32 14.19
N LEU A 169 10.44 -15.22 14.34
CA LEU A 169 10.26 -16.39 13.47
C LEU A 169 9.54 -16.05 12.15
N ALA A 170 8.87 -14.90 12.05
CA ALA A 170 8.21 -14.43 10.85
C ALA A 170 8.99 -13.28 10.19
N ASN A 171 9.01 -13.24 8.86
CA ASN A 171 9.67 -12.17 8.11
C ASN A 171 8.78 -10.93 8.00
N LYS A 172 8.43 -10.32 9.14
CA LYS A 172 7.61 -9.09 9.24
C LYS A 172 8.15 -8.00 8.32
N GLY A 173 7.26 -7.18 7.78
CA GLY A 173 7.68 -6.17 6.81
C GLY A 173 6.52 -5.41 6.19
N ILE A 174 6.80 -4.82 5.03
CA ILE A 174 5.88 -4.02 4.24
C ILE A 174 5.69 -4.68 2.87
N LEU A 175 4.45 -4.64 2.39
CA LEU A 175 4.07 -4.96 1.01
C LEU A 175 3.43 -3.73 0.39
N MET A 176 3.90 -3.33 -0.79
CA MET A 176 3.33 -2.26 -1.59
C MET A 176 2.98 -2.78 -2.98
N ALA A 177 1.80 -2.43 -3.48
CA ALA A 177 1.36 -2.73 -4.85
C ALA A 177 0.91 -1.45 -5.56
N LEU A 178 1.40 -1.24 -6.78
CA LEU A 178 0.91 -0.21 -7.68
C LEU A 178 -0.26 -0.79 -8.48
N VAL A 179 -1.46 -0.25 -8.28
CA VAL A 179 -2.73 -0.80 -8.78
C VAL A 179 -3.35 0.13 -9.83
N ALA A 180 -3.66 -0.40 -11.00
CA ALA A 180 -4.34 0.33 -12.07
C ALA A 180 -5.86 0.35 -11.83
N VAL A 181 -6.34 1.34 -11.09
CA VAL A 181 -7.76 1.50 -10.76
C VAL A 181 -8.52 2.13 -11.94
N PRO A 182 -9.60 1.50 -12.45
CA PRO A 182 -10.45 2.08 -13.49
C PRO A 182 -10.98 3.46 -13.08
N GLY A 183 -10.87 4.43 -13.99
CA GLY A 183 -11.33 5.81 -13.76
C GLY A 183 -10.37 6.69 -12.95
N ALA A 184 -9.29 6.15 -12.39
CA ALA A 184 -8.23 6.96 -11.77
C ALA A 184 -7.26 7.52 -12.83
N ALA A 185 -6.89 8.79 -12.73
CA ALA A 185 -5.96 9.44 -13.66
C ALA A 185 -4.52 8.89 -13.56
N THR A 186 -4.15 8.36 -12.39
CA THR A 186 -2.87 7.69 -12.16
C THR A 186 -3.08 6.41 -11.31
N PRO A 187 -2.19 5.42 -11.41
CA PRO A 187 -2.29 4.23 -10.57
C PRO A 187 -2.20 4.55 -9.07
N VAL A 188 -2.90 3.76 -8.25
CA VAL A 188 -2.95 3.93 -6.79
C VAL A 188 -1.94 3.00 -6.14
N VAL A 189 -1.18 3.49 -5.16
CA VAL A 189 -0.30 2.64 -4.35
C VAL A 189 -1.05 2.15 -3.12
N VAL A 190 -1.18 0.84 -2.96
CA VAL A 190 -1.71 0.21 -1.75
C VAL A 190 -0.54 -0.33 -0.94
N THR A 191 -0.38 0.18 0.28
CA THR A 191 0.70 -0.19 1.19
C THR A 191 0.12 -0.83 2.45
N THR A 192 0.67 -1.97 2.83
CA THR A 192 0.34 -2.68 4.07
C THR A 192 1.59 -3.07 4.82
N ALA A 193 1.51 -3.09 6.15
CA ALA A 193 2.59 -3.48 7.02
C ALA A 193 2.09 -4.45 8.08
N HIS A 194 2.98 -5.37 8.48
CA HIS A 194 2.75 -6.25 9.62
C HIS A 194 3.89 -6.04 10.62
N PHE A 195 3.63 -5.22 11.63
CA PHE A 195 4.59 -4.89 12.68
C PHE A 195 4.69 -6.00 13.75
N ASN A 196 5.66 -5.85 14.65
CA ASN A 196 5.77 -6.72 15.83
C ASN A 196 4.59 -6.48 16.78
N SER A 197 4.09 -7.53 17.39
CA SER A 197 3.05 -7.52 18.41
C SER A 197 3.64 -7.06 19.75
N ARG A 198 2.95 -6.13 20.42
CA ARG A 198 3.31 -5.68 21.77
C ARG A 198 2.75 -6.70 22.79
N GLY A 199 3.60 -7.29 23.62
CA GLY A 199 3.22 -8.22 24.70
C GLY A 199 2.90 -9.66 24.29
N ALA A 200 2.26 -9.90 23.13
CA ALA A 200 1.92 -11.25 22.66
C ALA A 200 3.12 -12.04 22.08
N SER A 201 4.23 -11.36 21.77
CA SER A 201 5.47 -11.97 21.29
C SER A 201 6.32 -12.59 22.40
N GLY A 202 5.96 -12.38 23.67
CA GLY A 202 6.70 -12.87 24.83
C GLY A 202 8.01 -12.13 25.10
N GLY A 203 8.27 -10.99 24.46
CA GLY A 203 9.39 -10.10 24.80
C GLY A 203 8.99 -9.13 25.91
N PHE A 204 9.83 -8.99 26.94
CA PHE A 204 9.77 -7.81 27.82
C PHE A 204 10.53 -6.69 27.11
N GLY A 205 9.83 -5.56 26.89
CA GLY A 205 10.46 -4.32 26.44
C GLY A 205 11.27 -3.68 27.55
#